data_AF-A0A1E5H649-F1
#
_entry.id   AF-A0A1E5H649-F1
#
_cell.length_a   1.000
_cell.length_b   1.000
_cell.length_c   1.000
_cell.angle_alpha   90.00
_cell.angle_beta   90.00
_cell.angle_gamma   90.00
#
_symmetry.space_group_name_H-M   'P 1'
#
loop_
_entity.id
_entity.type
_entity.pdbx_description
1 polymer ?
#
loop_
_entity_poly.entity_id
_entity_poly.type
_entity_poly.pdbx_seq_one_letter_code
_entity_poly.pdbx_strand_id
1 'polypeptide(L)'
;MMKDLSCTYQTIGPATGNQSDQENIKIMQLFVENGQIAIGERQYPIVYGDLYFIDANQCYSIIDTEDELVQSTIEVSAKQLKKLAKALDFEAEYEKIFERKGSFHVASPRYKAIDKRFKEAASVCNDTKVFARPLFFSRVFELLNYALVTMEKENRKNF
;
A
#
# COMPACT_ATOMS: atom_id res chain seq x y z
N MET A 1 -1.02 7.26 21.39
CA MET A 1 -1.16 6.25 20.32
C MET A 1 -2.00 6.87 19.21
N MET A 2 -1.46 7.00 17.98
CA MET A 2 -2.25 7.49 16.84
C MET A 2 -3.18 6.36 16.41
N LYS A 3 -4.46 6.40 16.83
CA LYS A 3 -5.42 5.33 16.56
C LYS A 3 -5.75 5.12 15.07
N ASP A 4 -5.32 6.04 14.20
CA ASP A 4 -5.75 6.10 12.80
C ASP A 4 -4.66 5.69 11.79
N LEU A 5 -3.48 5.26 12.28
CA LEU A 5 -2.31 4.91 11.47
C LEU A 5 -1.64 3.65 12.03
N SER A 6 -1.24 2.75 11.14
CA SER A 6 -0.39 1.61 11.50
C SER A 6 0.68 1.40 10.42
N CYS A 7 1.82 0.86 10.83
CA CYS A 7 2.84 0.42 9.89
C CYS A 7 3.64 -0.74 10.47
N THR A 8 3.76 -1.79 9.68
CA THR A 8 4.62 -2.94 9.94
C THR A 8 5.70 -2.99 8.87
N TYR A 9 6.92 -3.37 9.28
CA TYR A 9 8.06 -3.47 8.38
C TYR A 9 8.66 -4.87 8.47
N GLN A 10 8.74 -5.56 7.33
CA GLN A 10 9.30 -6.91 7.20
C GLN A 10 8.79 -7.89 8.27
N THR A 11 7.48 -7.88 8.49
CA THR A 11 6.84 -8.87 9.35
C THR A 11 6.76 -10.20 8.61
N ILE A 12 7.08 -11.27 9.33
CA ILE A 12 6.94 -12.64 8.86
C ILE A 12 5.62 -13.19 9.40
N GLY A 13 4.78 -13.70 8.52
CA GLY A 13 3.49 -14.29 8.86
C GLY A 13 3.24 -15.61 8.13
N PRO A 14 2.13 -16.29 8.44
CA PRO A 14 1.69 -17.45 7.67
C PRO A 14 1.51 -17.07 6.20
N ALA A 15 1.83 -18.02 5.32
CA ALA A 15 1.75 -17.95 3.85
C ALA A 15 0.40 -17.46 3.29
N THR A 16 -0.64 -17.49 4.12
CA THR A 16 -1.99 -17.01 3.79
C THR A 16 -2.39 -15.89 4.74
N GLY A 17 -2.93 -14.82 4.16
CA GLY A 17 -3.49 -13.70 4.90
C GLY A 17 -4.86 -13.41 4.35
N ASN A 18 -5.89 -13.44 5.19
CA ASN A 18 -7.25 -13.07 4.83
C ASN A 18 -7.70 -11.92 5.71
N GLN A 19 -8.19 -10.85 5.10
CA GLN A 19 -8.85 -9.78 5.84
C GLN A 19 -10.19 -9.47 5.17
N SER A 20 -11.26 -9.75 5.91
CA SER A 20 -12.63 -9.34 5.59
C SER A 20 -12.85 -7.92 6.07
N ASP A 21 -13.39 -7.05 5.22
CA ASP A 21 -13.86 -5.69 5.51
C ASP A 21 -12.92 -4.86 6.40
N GLN A 22 -12.02 -4.10 5.76
CA GLN A 22 -11.13 -3.16 6.46
C GLN A 22 -11.64 -1.71 6.38
N GLU A 23 -11.57 -0.97 7.49
CA GLU A 23 -11.93 0.47 7.51
C GLU A 23 -10.80 1.38 7.01
N ASN A 24 -9.58 0.85 6.95
CA ASN A 24 -8.39 1.57 6.54
C ASN A 24 -7.98 1.21 5.12
N ILE A 25 -7.38 2.18 4.44
CA ILE A 25 -6.62 1.93 3.22
C ILE A 25 -5.34 1.22 3.60
N LYS A 26 -4.94 0.25 2.77
CA LYS A 26 -3.72 -0.51 2.94
C LYS A 26 -2.79 -0.33 1.74
N ILE A 27 -1.52 -0.03 2.03
CA ILE A 27 -0.43 -0.09 1.06
C ILE A 27 0.50 -1.20 1.53
N MET A 28 0.68 -2.22 0.69
CA MET A 28 1.41 -3.43 1.03
C MET A 28 2.55 -3.67 0.04
N GLN A 29 3.69 -4.11 0.54
CA GLN A 29 4.79 -4.64 -0.26
C GLN A 29 5.03 -6.09 0.16
N LEU A 30 5.07 -7.00 -0.83
CA LEU A 30 5.23 -8.44 -0.60
C LEU A 30 6.62 -8.90 -1.07
N PHE A 31 7.28 -9.75 -0.29
CA PHE A 31 8.60 -10.31 -0.56
C PHE A 31 8.56 -11.83 -0.62
N VAL A 32 7.61 -12.35 -1.38
CA VAL A 32 7.41 -13.77 -1.64
C VAL A 32 7.39 -14.03 -3.14
N GLU A 33 7.70 -15.26 -3.52
CA GLU A 33 7.65 -15.72 -4.91
C GLU A 33 6.47 -16.67 -5.10
N ASN A 34 6.03 -16.85 -6.35
CA ASN A 34 5.08 -17.87 -6.79
C ASN A 34 3.69 -17.88 -6.14
N GLY A 35 3.25 -16.78 -5.51
CA GLY A 35 1.90 -16.64 -4.96
C GLY A 35 0.95 -15.77 -5.76
N GLN A 36 -0.28 -15.66 -5.25
CA GLN A 36 -1.32 -14.78 -5.79
C GLN A 36 -1.93 -13.94 -4.67
N ILE A 37 -2.28 -12.70 -4.99
CA ILE A 37 -3.10 -11.85 -4.13
C ILE A 37 -4.42 -11.55 -4.84
N ALA A 38 -5.51 -11.90 -4.18
CA ALA A 38 -6.84 -11.47 -4.58
C ALA A 38 -7.20 -10.20 -3.81
N ILE A 39 -7.74 -9.20 -4.51
CA ILE A 39 -8.23 -7.96 -3.92
C ILE A 39 -9.59 -7.65 -4.54
N GLY A 40 -10.65 -7.76 -3.74
CA GLY A 40 -12.02 -7.78 -4.24
C GLY A 40 -12.22 -8.92 -5.24
N GLU A 41 -12.70 -8.60 -6.44
CA GLU A 41 -12.95 -9.57 -7.52
C GLU A 41 -11.72 -9.84 -8.40
N ARG A 42 -10.59 -9.17 -8.15
CA ARG A 42 -9.41 -9.25 -9.00
C ARG A 42 -8.32 -10.10 -8.37
N GLN A 43 -7.55 -10.78 -9.21
CA GLN A 43 -6.39 -11.55 -8.80
C GLN A 43 -5.15 -11.05 -9.52
N TYR A 44 -4.05 -10.96 -8.78
CA TYR A 44 -2.75 -10.53 -9.28
C TYR A 44 -1.71 -11.57 -8.91
N PRO A 45 -0.83 -11.99 -9.84
CA PRO A 45 0.34 -12.77 -9.47
C PRO A 45 1.25 -11.94 -8.58
N ILE A 46 1.78 -12.54 -7.53
CA ILE A 46 2.74 -11.87 -6.65
C ILE A 46 4.10 -11.85 -7.33
N VAL A 47 4.59 -10.65 -7.62
CA VAL A 47 5.97 -10.41 -8.02
C VAL A 47 6.72 -9.83 -6.85
N TYR A 48 7.92 -10.36 -6.61
CA TYR A 48 8.76 -9.97 -5.47
C TYR A 48 9.01 -8.46 -5.44
N GLY A 49 8.61 -7.82 -4.35
CA GLY A 49 8.83 -6.41 -4.08
C GLY A 49 7.82 -5.44 -4.68
N ASP A 50 6.78 -5.95 -5.35
CA ASP A 50 5.69 -5.14 -5.92
C ASP A 50 4.78 -4.53 -4.84
N LEU A 51 4.06 -3.50 -5.25
CA LEU A 51 3.14 -2.75 -4.39
C LEU A 51 1.69 -3.08 -4.68
N TYR A 52 0.91 -3.22 -3.61
CA TYR A 52 -0.52 -3.44 -3.65
C TYR A 52 -1.23 -2.35 -2.84
N PHE A 53 -2.19 -1.70 -3.47
CA PHE A 53 -3.01 -0.64 -2.92
C PHE A 53 -4.44 -1.17 -2.80
N ILE A 54 -4.92 -1.22 -1.57
CA ILE A 54 -6.21 -1.82 -1.22
C ILE A 54 -7.05 -0.72 -0.56
N ASP A 55 -8.20 -0.42 -1.16
CA ASP A 55 -9.10 0.60 -0.62
C ASP A 55 -9.74 0.15 0.71
N ALA A 56 -10.30 1.11 1.44
CA ALA A 56 -11.21 0.79 2.53
C ALA A 56 -12.44 0.04 1.98
N ASN A 57 -12.95 -0.92 2.74
CA ASN A 57 -14.05 -1.83 2.41
C ASN A 57 -13.72 -2.87 1.32
N GLN A 58 -12.45 -3.03 0.95
CA GLN A 58 -12.03 -4.10 0.05
C GLN A 58 -11.39 -5.24 0.84
N CYS A 59 -11.91 -6.44 0.63
CA CYS A 59 -11.30 -7.65 1.13
C CYS A 59 -10.05 -7.98 0.30
N TYR A 60 -9.07 -8.60 0.94
CA TYR A 60 -7.97 -9.22 0.22
C TYR A 60 -7.62 -10.59 0.81
N SER A 61 -7.10 -11.46 -0.04
CA SER A 61 -6.53 -12.75 0.34
C SER A 61 -5.20 -12.98 -0.37
N ILE A 62 -4.26 -13.62 0.31
CA ILE A 62 -3.02 -14.11 -0.27
C ILE A 62 -3.10 -15.64 -0.30
N ILE A 63 -2.93 -16.22 -1.50
CA ILE A 63 -3.10 -17.64 -1.81
C ILE A 63 -1.79 -18.18 -2.37
N ASP A 64 -1.48 -19.44 -2.01
CA ASP A 64 -0.40 -20.26 -2.57
C ASP A 64 1.00 -19.64 -2.49
N THR A 65 1.53 -19.48 -1.28
CA THR A 65 2.99 -19.34 -1.12
C THR A 65 3.52 -20.59 -0.43
N GLU A 66 4.50 -21.27 -1.05
CA GLU A 66 5.27 -22.35 -0.39
C GLU A 66 6.24 -21.77 0.66
N ASP A 67 6.48 -20.45 0.58
CA ASP A 67 7.41 -19.68 1.40
C ASP A 67 6.73 -18.95 2.58
N GLU A 68 7.55 -18.50 3.52
CA GLU A 68 7.09 -17.60 4.58
C GLU A 68 6.65 -16.24 4.02
N LEU A 69 5.49 -15.74 4.47
CA LEU A 69 4.98 -14.45 4.00
C LEU A 69 5.73 -13.29 4.66
N VAL A 70 6.74 -12.78 3.97
CA VAL A 70 7.44 -11.54 4.34
C VAL A 70 6.74 -10.35 3.70
N GLN A 71 6.26 -9.42 4.53
CA GLN A 71 5.54 -8.24 4.05
C GLN A 71 5.85 -6.97 4.86
N SER A 72 5.71 -5.83 4.19
CA SER A 72 5.67 -4.51 4.81
C SER A 72 4.31 -3.87 4.50
N THR A 73 3.67 -3.30 5.51
CA THR A 73 2.30 -2.78 5.39
C THR A 73 2.20 -1.40 6.03
N ILE A 74 1.50 -0.49 5.36
CA ILE A 74 1.05 0.79 5.89
C ILE A 74 -0.47 0.78 5.86
N GLU A 75 -1.11 1.12 6.98
CA GLU A 75 -2.55 1.33 7.05
C GLU A 75 -2.85 2.76 7.47
N VAL A 76 -3.77 3.39 6.76
CA VAL A 76 -4.19 4.77 6.99
C VAL A 76 -5.70 4.85 6.90
N SER A 77 -6.33 5.53 7.85
CA SER A 77 -7.76 5.84 7.75
C SER A 77 -8.11 6.50 6.42
N ALA A 78 -9.06 5.91 5.67
CA ALA A 78 -9.54 6.49 4.42
C ALA A 78 -10.08 7.91 4.60
N LYS A 79 -10.83 8.14 5.69
CA LYS A 79 -11.33 9.47 6.06
C LYS A 79 -10.21 10.49 6.19
N GLN A 80 -9.10 10.10 6.82
CA GLN A 80 -7.97 11.00 6.99
C GLN A 80 -7.25 11.26 5.67
N LEU A 81 -7.01 10.21 4.87
CA LEU A 81 -6.32 10.36 3.60
C LEU A 81 -7.14 11.21 2.61
N LYS A 82 -8.47 11.03 2.56
CA LYS A 82 -9.39 11.90 1.80
C LYS A 82 -9.34 13.37 2.26
N LYS A 83 -9.27 13.62 3.57
CA LYS A 83 -9.13 14.99 4.10
C LYS A 83 -7.81 15.62 3.65
N LEU A 84 -6.73 14.86 3.62
CA LEU A 84 -5.44 15.32 3.13
C LEU A 84 -5.46 15.52 1.61
N ALA A 85 -6.12 14.65 0.85
CA ALA A 85 -6.37 14.79 -0.58
C ALA A 85 -6.96 16.15 -0.90
N LYS A 86 -8.05 16.49 -0.20
CA LYS A 86 -8.70 17.79 -0.31
C LYS A 86 -7.86 18.99 0.11
N ALA A 87 -7.05 18.82 1.15
CA ALA A 87 -6.20 19.91 1.63
C ALA A 87 -5.01 20.20 0.71
N LEU A 88 -4.57 19.20 -0.06
CA LEU A 88 -3.38 19.25 -0.90
C LEU A 88 -3.71 19.19 -2.40
N ASP A 89 -4.99 19.28 -2.78
CA ASP A 89 -5.49 19.31 -4.16
C ASP A 89 -5.05 18.08 -4.99
N PHE A 90 -5.22 16.87 -4.43
CA PHE A 90 -4.95 15.60 -5.12
C PHE A 90 -6.14 14.62 -5.10
N GLU A 91 -7.38 15.11 -4.91
CA GLU A 91 -8.57 14.23 -4.88
C GLU A 91 -8.69 13.34 -6.11
N ALA A 92 -8.44 13.88 -7.31
CA ALA A 92 -8.55 13.11 -8.54
C ALA A 92 -7.56 11.94 -8.59
N GLU A 93 -6.36 12.12 -8.05
CA GLU A 93 -5.31 11.11 -7.94
C GLU A 93 -5.65 10.05 -6.90
N TYR A 94 -6.18 10.48 -5.75
CA TYR A 94 -6.71 9.58 -4.74
C TYR A 94 -7.79 8.66 -5.33
N GLU A 95 -8.76 9.24 -6.06
CA GLU A 95 -9.84 8.49 -6.72
C GLU A 95 -9.30 7.52 -7.78
N LYS A 96 -8.28 7.92 -8.55
CA LYS A 96 -7.66 7.06 -9.56
C LYS A 96 -7.03 5.80 -8.94
N ILE A 97 -6.39 5.93 -7.77
CA ILE A 97 -5.72 4.81 -7.10
C ILE A 97 -6.74 3.90 -6.42
N PHE A 98 -7.69 4.47 -5.67
CA PHE A 98 -8.54 3.70 -4.75
C PHE A 98 -9.98 3.51 -5.24
N GLU A 99 -10.65 4.56 -5.72
CA GLU A 99 -12.11 4.52 -5.96
C GLU A 99 -12.50 4.06 -7.37
N ARG A 100 -11.66 4.29 -8.39
CA ARG A 100 -12.00 3.93 -9.78
C ARG A 100 -11.84 2.44 -10.09
N LYS A 101 -11.17 1.67 -9.22
CA LYS A 101 -10.89 0.24 -9.44
C LYS A 101 -10.91 -0.62 -8.18
N GLY A 102 -11.10 -0.06 -6.97
CA GLY A 102 -11.14 -0.76 -5.67
C GLY A 102 -9.81 -1.38 -5.23
N SER A 103 -8.95 -1.74 -6.19
CA SER A 103 -7.64 -2.30 -5.96
C SER A 103 -6.69 -1.96 -7.10
N PHE A 104 -5.43 -1.75 -6.75
CA PHE A 104 -4.39 -1.40 -7.70
C PHE A 104 -3.07 -2.08 -7.34
N HIS A 105 -2.34 -2.51 -8.36
CA HIS A 105 -1.05 -3.18 -8.23
C HIS A 105 -0.03 -2.44 -9.10
N VAL A 106 1.20 -2.32 -8.60
CA VAL A 106 2.29 -1.62 -9.29
C VAL A 106 3.54 -2.47 -9.30
N ALA A 107 4.05 -2.70 -10.51
CA ALA A 107 5.36 -3.30 -10.72
C ALA A 107 6.48 -2.41 -10.14
N SER A 108 7.41 -3.05 -9.44
CA SER A 108 8.45 -2.38 -8.65
C SER A 108 9.85 -2.88 -9.00
N PRO A 109 10.37 -2.56 -10.20
CA PRO A 109 11.73 -2.95 -10.58
C PRO A 109 12.80 -2.30 -9.68
N ARG A 110 12.45 -1.28 -8.89
CA ARG A 110 13.31 -0.61 -7.89
C ARG A 110 12.80 -0.84 -6.47
N TYR A 111 12.34 -2.05 -6.16
CA TYR A 111 11.71 -2.41 -4.87
C TYR A 111 12.50 -2.00 -3.63
N LYS A 112 13.84 -1.97 -3.67
CA LYS A 112 14.67 -1.53 -2.53
C LYS A 112 14.45 -0.06 -2.16
N ALA A 113 14.19 0.80 -3.14
CA ALA A 113 13.89 2.20 -2.87
C ALA A 113 12.51 2.36 -2.22
N ILE A 114 11.57 1.49 -2.57
CA ILE A 114 10.23 1.42 -1.99
C ILE A 114 10.29 0.86 -0.56
N ASP A 115 11.03 -0.23 -0.35
CA ASP A 115 11.23 -0.85 0.98
C ASP A 115 11.79 0.16 1.98
N LYS A 116 12.72 1.02 1.54
CA LYS A 116 13.23 2.13 2.36
C LYS A 116 12.12 3.04 2.88
N ARG A 117 11.05 3.28 2.10
CA ARG A 117 9.92 4.13 2.53
C ARG A 117 9.07 3.47 3.59
N PHE A 118 8.87 2.16 3.51
CA PHE A 118 8.23 1.40 4.58
C PHE A 118 9.08 1.43 5.86
N LYS A 119 10.39 1.21 5.75
CA LYS A 119 11.30 1.30 6.89
C LYS A 119 11.25 2.67 7.57
N GLU A 120 11.32 3.74 6.77
CA GLU A 120 11.23 5.12 7.25
C GLU A 120 9.87 5.38 7.92
N ALA A 121 8.75 4.97 7.31
CA ALA A 121 7.42 5.12 7.88
C ALA A 121 7.26 4.35 9.20
N ALA A 122 7.70 3.09 9.26
CA ALA A 122 7.66 2.28 10.46
C ALA A 122 8.45 2.90 11.62
N SER A 123 9.62 3.50 11.33
CA SER A 123 10.47 4.13 12.33
C SER A 123 9.82 5.32 13.05
N VAL A 124 8.81 5.95 12.43
CA VAL A 124 8.13 7.13 12.98
C VAL A 124 6.65 6.88 13.32
N CYS A 125 6.07 5.75 12.92
CA CYS A 125 4.63 5.48 13.03
C CYS A 125 4.09 5.59 14.47
N ASN A 126 4.88 5.13 15.45
CA ASN A 126 4.53 5.15 16.87
C ASN A 126 5.31 6.21 17.68
N ASP A 127 6.09 7.05 17.00
CA ASP A 127 6.89 8.10 17.66
C ASP A 127 5.98 9.26 18.10
N THR A 128 6.24 9.81 19.29
CA THR A 128 5.49 10.91 19.89
C THR A 128 6.06 12.28 19.53
N LYS A 129 7.21 12.34 18.84
CA LYS A 129 7.81 13.59 18.36
C LYS A 129 6.85 14.34 17.42
N VAL A 130 6.85 15.67 17.52
CA VAL A 130 5.97 16.57 16.76
C VAL A 130 6.05 16.33 15.24
N PHE A 131 7.24 16.07 14.71
CA PHE A 131 7.47 15.84 13.28
C PHE A 131 7.22 14.39 12.83
N ALA A 132 6.89 13.46 13.72
CA ALA A 132 6.69 12.05 13.37
C ALA A 132 5.52 11.86 12.37
N ARG A 133 4.36 12.49 12.63
CA ARG A 133 3.18 12.38 11.76
C ARG A 133 3.41 13.00 10.37
N PRO A 134 3.94 14.24 10.24
CA PRO A 134 4.30 14.77 8.92
C PRO A 134 5.29 13.89 8.17
N LEU A 135 6.33 13.37 8.85
CA LEU A 135 7.30 12.47 8.22
C LEU A 135 6.64 11.18 7.73
N PHE A 136 5.77 10.58 8.54
CA PHE A 136 4.99 9.41 8.14
C PHE A 136 4.20 9.67 6.85
N PHE A 137 3.39 10.73 6.81
CA PHE A 137 2.60 11.07 5.63
C PHE A 137 3.45 11.43 4.42
N SER A 138 4.63 12.03 4.61
CA SER A 138 5.56 12.27 3.49
C SER A 138 5.95 10.96 2.80
N ARG A 139 6.15 9.87 3.55
CA ARG A 139 6.46 8.55 2.98
C ARG A 139 5.23 7.97 2.25
N VAL A 140 4.05 8.10 2.83
CA VAL A 140 2.78 7.68 2.19
C VAL A 140 2.60 8.39 0.85
N PHE A 141 2.79 9.70 0.79
CA PHE A 141 2.65 10.45 -0.46
C PHE A 141 3.70 10.07 -1.50
N GLU A 142 4.93 9.76 -1.10
CA GLU A 142 5.92 9.24 -2.04
C GLU A 142 5.50 7.90 -2.66
N LEU A 143 4.86 7.01 -1.90
CA LEU A 143 4.33 5.75 -2.41
C LEU A 143 3.13 5.96 -3.35
N LEU A 144 2.20 6.86 -3.00
CA LEU A 144 1.07 7.20 -3.87
C LEU A 144 1.55 7.84 -5.17
N ASN A 145 2.54 8.73 -5.11
CA ASN A 145 3.13 9.33 -6.30
C ASN A 145 3.83 8.29 -7.19
N TYR A 146 4.52 7.32 -6.60
CA TYR A 146 5.09 6.20 -7.35
C TYR A 146 4.01 5.41 -8.12
N ALA A 147 2.87 5.18 -7.47
CA ALA A 147 1.72 4.50 -8.08
C ALA A 147 1.22 5.27 -9.32
N LEU A 148 0.96 6.56 -9.18
CA LEU A 148 0.46 7.43 -10.25
C LEU A 148 1.41 7.49 -11.45
N VAL A 149 2.70 7.76 -11.19
CA VAL A 149 3.72 7.85 -12.25
C VAL A 149 3.82 6.53 -13.03
N THR A 150 3.63 5.39 -12.36
CA THR A 150 3.67 4.09 -13.02
C THR A 150 2.42 3.86 -13.87
N MET A 151 1.23 4.17 -13.36
CA MET A 151 -0.02 4.13 -14.13
C MET A 151 0.05 4.97 -15.41
N GLU A 152 0.58 6.18 -15.33
CA GLU A 152 0.69 7.07 -16.48
C GLU A 152 1.65 6.53 -17.54
N LYS A 153 2.75 5.89 -17.14
CA LYS A 153 3.69 5.26 -18.07
C LYS A 153 3.07 4.08 -18.80
N GLU A 154 2.27 3.27 -18.12
CA GLU A 154 1.57 2.13 -18.72
C GLU A 154 0.51 2.60 -19.72
N ASN A 155 -0.29 3.62 -19.37
CA ASN A 155 -1.28 4.19 -20.29
C ASN A 155 -0.64 4.73 -21.58
N ARG A 156 0.55 5.35 -21.49
CA ARG A 156 1.27 5.87 -22.67
C ARG A 156 1.85 4.79 -23.58
N LYS A 157 2.02 3.55 -23.11
CA LYS A 157 2.50 2.43 -23.95
C LYS A 157 1.38 1.79 -24.78
N ASN A 158 0.12 2.10 -24.45
CA ASN A 158 -1.06 1.56 -25.12
C ASN A 158 -1.64 2.49 -26.21
N PHE A 159 -0.91 3.56 -26.55
CA PHE A 159 -1.17 4.47 -27.67
C PHE A 159 0.03 4.47 -28.61
#